data_AF-A0A1G6W8B9-F1
#
_entry.id   AF-A0A1G6W8B9-F1
#
_cell.length_a   1.000
_cell.length_b   1.000
_cell.length_c   1.000
_cell.angle_alpha   90.00
_cell.angle_beta   90.00
_cell.angle_gamma   90.00
#
_symmetry.space_group_name_H-M   'P 1'
#
loop_
_entity.id
_entity.type
_entity.pdbx_description
1 polymer ?
#
loop_
_entity_poly.entity_id
_entity_poly.type
_entity_poly.pdbx_seq_one_letter_code
_entity_poly.pdbx_strand_id
1 'polypeptide(L)'
;MSTERRPIVKAAFGLVAGIAVLVPLVVLLVNKAPGNMGAGAAFGGGFVLIAFTIAAWRTARRPDKTTTFERSVTGSADERDRLVATKAAAVLGVASLPITGIATSAVAMGAPATATLGITLYTLLAIAVVSFIVVSRRT
;
A
#
# COMPACT_ATOMS: atom_id res chain seq x y z
N MET A 1 -24.05 -23.01 -6.13
CA MET A 1 -24.28 -21.54 -6.09
C MET A 1 -23.74 -20.89 -4.79
N SER A 2 -22.63 -21.39 -4.20
CA SER A 2 -22.10 -20.93 -2.89
C SER A 2 -20.71 -20.28 -2.95
N THR A 3 -20.11 -20.16 -4.14
CA THR A 3 -18.70 -19.76 -4.31
C THR A 3 -18.48 -18.24 -4.36
N GLU A 4 -19.50 -17.44 -4.72
CA GLU A 4 -19.37 -15.99 -4.91
C GLU A 4 -19.28 -15.15 -3.63
N ARG A 5 -19.72 -15.66 -2.46
CA ARG A 5 -19.72 -14.86 -1.22
C ARG A 5 -18.32 -14.67 -0.59
N ARG A 6 -17.40 -15.59 -0.87
CA ARG A 6 -16.05 -15.61 -0.28
C ARG A 6 -15.20 -14.36 -0.58
N PRO A 7 -15.14 -13.81 -1.81
CA PRO A 7 -14.35 -12.60 -2.09
C PRO A 7 -14.90 -11.34 -1.40
N ILE A 8 -16.23 -11.19 -1.33
CA ILE A 8 -16.86 -10.01 -0.71
C ILE A 8 -16.59 -9.98 0.80
N VAL A 9 -16.67 -11.12 1.49
CA VAL A 9 -16.39 -11.20 2.92
C VAL A 9 -14.93 -10.87 3.22
N LYS A 10 -13.98 -11.34 2.39
CA LYS A 10 -12.55 -10.99 2.53
C LYS A 10 -12.30 -9.50 2.31
N ALA A 11 -12.91 -8.91 1.28
CA ALA A 11 -12.80 -7.47 1.03
C ALA A 11 -13.40 -6.65 2.18
N ALA A 12 -14.57 -7.03 2.69
CA ALA A 12 -15.18 -6.38 3.84
C ALA A 12 -14.29 -6.47 5.09
N PHE A 13 -13.71 -7.64 5.36
CA PHE A 13 -12.78 -7.81 6.48
C PHE A 13 -11.53 -6.93 6.32
N GLY A 14 -10.95 -6.88 5.12
CA GLY A 14 -9.81 -6.03 4.81
C GLY A 14 -10.12 -4.53 5.01
N LEU A 15 -11.31 -4.10 4.61
CA LEU A 15 -11.76 -2.72 4.80
C LEU A 15 -11.94 -2.39 6.29
N VAL A 16 -12.60 -3.27 7.05
CA VAL A 16 -12.80 -3.10 8.49
C VAL A 16 -11.45 -3.06 9.21
N ALA A 17 -10.53 -3.96 8.88
CA ALA A 17 -9.18 -3.96 9.44
C ALA A 17 -8.43 -2.66 9.11
N GLY A 18 -8.51 -2.19 7.86
CA GLY A 18 -7.91 -0.93 7.44
C GLY A 18 -8.45 0.28 8.19
N ILE A 19 -9.77 0.37 8.37
CA ILE A 19 -10.42 1.44 9.17
C ILE A 19 -10.01 1.33 10.64
N ALA A 20 -10.01 0.13 11.20
CA ALA A 20 -9.66 -0.13 12.59
C ALA A 20 -8.21 0.26 12.92
N VAL A 21 -7.31 0.25 11.93
CA VAL A 21 -5.93 0.76 12.10
C VAL A 21 -5.86 2.27 11.82
N LEU A 22 -6.52 2.74 10.77
CA LEU A 22 -6.43 4.14 10.32
C LEU A 22 -7.01 5.10 11.36
N VAL A 23 -8.18 4.79 11.94
CA VAL A 23 -8.86 5.69 12.87
C VAL A 23 -8.03 5.94 14.14
N PRO A 24 -7.53 4.92 14.86
CA PRO A 24 -6.64 5.13 16.00
C PRO A 24 -5.36 5.88 15.61
N LEU A 25 -4.78 5.57 14.44
CA LEU A 25 -3.58 6.27 13.96
C LEU A 25 -3.82 7.76 13.77
N VAL A 26 -4.93 8.13 13.11
CA VAL A 26 -5.31 9.54 12.92
C VAL A 26 -5.56 10.22 14.25
N VAL A 27 -6.32 9.59 15.16
CA VAL A 27 -6.58 10.15 16.50
C VAL A 27 -5.28 10.36 17.27
N LEU A 28 -4.34 9.42 17.20
CA LEU A 28 -3.05 9.54 17.85
C LEU A 28 -2.23 10.68 17.24
N LEU A 29 -2.18 10.78 15.92
CA LEU A 29 -1.41 11.82 15.21
C LEU A 29 -2.00 13.22 15.43
N VAL A 30 -3.32 13.37 15.46
CA VAL A 30 -3.96 14.66 15.77
C VAL A 30 -3.63 15.11 17.20
N ASN A 31 -3.57 14.19 18.16
CA ASN A 31 -3.39 14.52 19.56
C ASN A 31 -1.92 14.63 20.01
N LYS A 32 -1.00 13.94 19.34
CA LYS A 32 0.39 13.78 19.81
C LYS A 32 1.45 14.23 18.81
N ALA A 33 1.12 14.35 17.52
CA ALA A 33 2.11 14.72 16.52
C ALA A 33 2.10 16.23 16.24
N PRO A 34 3.26 16.84 15.96
CA PRO A 34 3.34 18.25 15.61
C PRO A 34 2.77 18.50 14.20
N GLY A 35 2.08 19.63 14.04
CA GLY A 35 1.55 20.11 12.75
C GLY A 35 0.34 19.31 12.24
N ASN A 36 0.20 19.21 10.92
CA ASN A 36 -0.99 18.63 10.26
C ASN A 36 -0.84 17.13 9.90
N MET A 37 -0.04 16.37 10.66
CA MET A 37 0.21 14.95 10.38
C MET A 37 -1.06 14.10 10.41
N GLY A 38 -1.98 14.38 11.34
CA GLY A 38 -3.26 13.69 11.42
C GLY A 38 -4.14 13.87 10.18
N ALA A 39 -4.18 15.10 9.63
CA ALA A 39 -4.88 15.37 8.38
C ALA A 39 -4.22 14.62 7.20
N GLY A 40 -2.90 14.64 7.12
CA GLY A 40 -2.16 13.89 6.09
C GLY A 40 -2.43 12.39 6.13
N ALA A 41 -2.42 11.78 7.32
CA ALA A 41 -2.75 10.37 7.50
C ALA A 41 -4.21 10.07 7.14
N ALA A 42 -5.15 10.93 7.53
CA ALA A 42 -6.58 10.76 7.20
C ALA A 42 -6.83 10.82 5.69
N PHE A 43 -6.24 11.80 4.99
CA PHE A 43 -6.36 11.92 3.53
C PHE A 43 -5.69 10.75 2.80
N GLY A 44 -4.44 10.44 3.14
CA GLY A 44 -3.69 9.36 2.49
C GLY A 44 -4.32 7.99 2.74
N GLY A 45 -4.61 7.66 3.99
CA GLY A 45 -5.24 6.39 4.36
C GLY A 45 -6.67 6.27 3.83
N GLY A 46 -7.45 7.35 3.90
CA GLY A 46 -8.80 7.40 3.33
C GLY A 46 -8.80 7.17 1.83
N PHE A 47 -7.88 7.80 1.10
CA PHE A 47 -7.73 7.59 -0.33
C PHE A 47 -7.42 6.12 -0.68
N VAL A 48 -6.51 5.48 0.06
CA VAL A 48 -6.18 4.06 -0.13
C VAL A 48 -7.38 3.16 0.13
N LEU A 49 -8.17 3.43 1.18
CA LEU A 49 -9.38 2.65 1.49
C LEU A 49 -10.46 2.81 0.41
N ILE A 50 -10.65 4.01 -0.12
CA ILE A 50 -11.58 4.27 -1.23
C ILE A 50 -11.12 3.51 -2.47
N ALA A 51 -9.84 3.60 -2.83
CA ALA A 51 -9.27 2.89 -3.97
C ALA A 51 -9.44 1.37 -3.82
N PHE A 52 -9.19 0.82 -2.62
CA PHE A 52 -9.42 -0.59 -2.30
C PHE A 52 -10.89 -0.98 -2.46
N THR A 53 -11.82 -0.16 -1.99
CA THR A 53 -13.26 -0.40 -2.12
C THR A 53 -13.69 -0.45 -3.58
N ILE A 54 -13.22 0.51 -4.39
CA ILE A 54 -13.51 0.56 -5.82
C ILE A 54 -12.93 -0.67 -6.52
N ALA A 55 -11.70 -1.08 -6.19
CA ALA A 55 -11.09 -2.28 -6.74
C ALA A 55 -11.89 -3.54 -6.37
N ALA A 56 -12.24 -3.72 -5.10
CA ALA A 56 -13.05 -4.86 -4.65
C ALA A 56 -14.42 -4.92 -5.34
N TRP A 57 -15.08 -3.77 -5.48
CA TRP A 57 -16.36 -3.67 -6.18
C TRP A 57 -16.23 -4.00 -7.68
N ARG A 58 -15.18 -3.51 -8.34
CA ARG A 58 -14.90 -3.82 -9.74
C ARG A 58 -14.62 -5.31 -9.94
N THR A 59 -13.81 -5.92 -9.08
CA THR A 59 -13.53 -7.37 -9.14
C THR A 59 -14.80 -8.19 -8.95
N ALA A 60 -15.69 -7.79 -8.04
CA ALA A 60 -16.96 -8.49 -7.84
C ALA A 60 -17.92 -8.34 -9.02
N ARG A 61 -17.98 -7.17 -9.67
CA ARG A 61 -18.93 -6.91 -10.77
C ARG A 61 -18.44 -7.31 -12.17
N ARG A 62 -17.13 -7.23 -12.43
CA ARG A 62 -16.53 -7.39 -13.76
C ARG A 62 -15.17 -8.11 -13.67
N PRO A 63 -15.16 -9.40 -13.27
CA PRO A 63 -13.92 -10.15 -13.11
C PRO A 63 -13.06 -10.18 -14.39
N ASP A 64 -13.69 -10.25 -15.57
CA ASP A 64 -13.00 -10.35 -16.86
C ASP A 64 -12.20 -9.09 -17.27
N LYS A 65 -12.45 -7.95 -16.62
CA LYS A 65 -11.77 -6.67 -16.90
C LYS A 65 -10.83 -6.22 -15.78
N THR A 66 -10.50 -7.12 -14.84
CA THR A 66 -9.63 -6.78 -13.71
C THR A 66 -8.16 -6.85 -14.06
N THR A 67 -7.40 -5.90 -13.51
CA THR A 67 -5.94 -5.88 -13.64
C THR A 67 -5.29 -6.86 -12.67
N THR A 68 -4.06 -7.31 -12.95
CA THR A 68 -3.25 -8.16 -12.05
C THR A 68 -3.14 -7.58 -10.64
N PHE A 69 -3.03 -6.25 -10.51
CA PHE A 69 -2.99 -5.57 -9.22
C PHE A 69 -4.33 -5.66 -8.47
N GLU A 70 -5.45 -5.39 -9.14
CA GLU A 70 -6.78 -5.52 -8.53
C GLU A 70 -7.02 -6.96 -8.04
N ARG A 71 -6.62 -7.96 -8.82
CA ARG A 71 -6.77 -9.38 -8.43
C ARG A 71 -5.88 -9.78 -7.26
N SER A 72 -4.64 -9.29 -7.18
CA SER A 72 -3.74 -9.60 -6.06
C SER A 72 -4.23 -9.00 -4.75
N VAL A 73 -4.73 -7.77 -4.78
CA VAL A 73 -5.19 -7.07 -3.58
C VAL A 73 -6.57 -7.56 -3.10
N THR A 74 -7.41 -8.07 -4.01
CA THR A 74 -8.75 -8.57 -3.67
C THR A 74 -8.81 -10.07 -3.38
N GLY A 75 -7.66 -10.76 -3.44
CA GLY A 75 -7.54 -12.18 -3.12
C GLY A 75 -8.03 -13.13 -4.21
N SER A 76 -8.17 -12.64 -5.45
CA SER A 76 -8.50 -13.41 -6.64
C SER A 76 -7.31 -13.61 -7.58
N ALA A 77 -6.08 -13.41 -7.08
CA ALA A 77 -4.85 -13.61 -7.84
C ALA A 77 -4.58 -15.08 -8.11
N ASP A 78 -4.30 -15.36 -9.39
CA ASP A 78 -3.72 -16.61 -9.86
C ASP A 78 -2.22 -16.71 -9.48
N GLU A 79 -1.61 -17.87 -9.72
CA GLU A 79 -0.23 -18.16 -9.35
C GLU A 79 0.77 -17.15 -9.98
N ARG A 80 0.53 -16.77 -11.24
CA ARG A 80 1.35 -15.73 -11.91
C ARG A 80 1.26 -14.39 -11.20
N ASP A 81 0.08 -13.95 -10.81
CA ASP A 81 -0.13 -12.66 -10.13
C ASP A 81 0.55 -12.65 -8.76
N ARG A 82 0.51 -13.78 -8.03
CA ARG A 82 1.21 -13.94 -6.74
C ARG A 82 2.72 -13.90 -6.89
N LEU A 83 3.27 -14.53 -7.91
CA LEU A 83 4.70 -14.49 -8.20
C LEU A 83 5.17 -13.07 -8.53
N VAL A 84 4.39 -12.32 -9.32
CA VAL A 84 4.70 -10.91 -9.64
C VAL A 84 4.70 -10.06 -8.37
N ALA A 85 3.65 -10.16 -7.54
CA ALA A 85 3.55 -9.41 -6.29
C ALA A 85 4.69 -9.76 -5.32
N THR A 86 5.03 -11.04 -5.19
CA THR A 86 6.10 -11.52 -4.29
C THR A 86 7.47 -11.00 -4.73
N LYS A 87 7.78 -11.09 -6.03
CA LYS A 87 9.04 -10.58 -6.58
C LYS A 87 9.15 -9.06 -6.43
N ALA A 88 8.08 -8.33 -6.70
CA ALA A 88 8.05 -6.87 -6.52
C ALA A 88 8.25 -6.48 -5.04
N ALA A 89 7.55 -7.16 -4.12
CA ALA A 89 7.70 -6.95 -2.69
C ALA A 89 9.11 -7.29 -2.19
N ALA A 90 9.75 -8.33 -2.73
CA ALA A 90 11.13 -8.68 -2.40
C ALA A 90 12.11 -7.57 -2.83
N VAL A 91 11.94 -6.99 -4.02
CA VAL A 91 12.76 -5.86 -4.49
C VAL A 91 12.57 -4.64 -3.57
N LEU A 92 11.33 -4.31 -3.21
CA LEU A 92 11.05 -3.22 -2.28
C LEU A 92 11.68 -3.48 -0.90
N GLY A 93 11.56 -4.70 -0.38
CA GLY A 93 12.13 -5.09 0.91
C GLY A 93 13.65 -4.95 0.93
N VAL A 94 14.34 -5.47 -0.09
CA VAL A 94 15.80 -5.33 -0.21
C VAL A 94 16.23 -3.87 -0.36
N ALA A 95 15.50 -3.07 -1.14
CA ALA A 95 15.80 -1.65 -1.32
C ALA A 95 15.52 -0.81 -0.05
N SER A 96 14.59 -1.23 0.79
CA SER A 96 14.19 -0.47 1.98
C SER A 96 15.32 -0.31 3.00
N LEU A 97 16.17 -1.33 3.17
CA LEU A 97 17.28 -1.33 4.13
C LEU A 97 18.31 -0.23 3.81
N PRO A 98 18.96 -0.20 2.63
CA PRO A 98 19.95 0.83 2.32
C PRO A 98 19.32 2.23 2.27
N ILE A 99 18.10 2.38 1.76
CA ILE A 99 17.43 3.70 1.68
C ILE A 99 17.16 4.25 3.09
N THR A 100 16.68 3.41 4.00
CA THR A 100 16.45 3.81 5.39
C THR A 100 17.76 4.11 6.11
N GLY A 101 18.81 3.33 5.84
CA GLY A 101 20.17 3.60 6.35
C GLY A 101 20.68 4.96 5.90
N ILE A 102 20.60 5.27 4.61
CA ILE A 102 21.00 6.57 4.04
C ILE A 102 20.19 7.70 4.65
N ALA A 103 18.87 7.54 4.76
CA ALA A 103 17.98 8.53 5.36
C ALA A 103 18.36 8.82 6.83
N THR A 104 18.64 7.76 7.59
CA THR A 104 19.05 7.87 9.00
C THR A 104 20.38 8.60 9.13
N SER A 105 21.38 8.24 8.31
CA SER A 105 22.67 8.93 8.28
C SER A 105 22.54 10.40 7.88
N ALA A 106 21.70 10.71 6.89
CA ALA A 106 21.46 12.09 6.46
C ALA A 106 20.87 12.93 7.60
N VAL A 107 19.90 12.41 8.35
CA VAL A 107 19.35 13.08 9.53
C VAL A 107 20.41 13.26 10.61
N ALA A 108 21.25 12.25 10.86
CA ALA A 108 22.35 12.34 11.83
C ALA A 108 23.39 13.41 11.45
N MET A 109 23.58 13.67 10.15
CA MET A 109 24.44 14.74 9.62
C MET A 109 23.78 16.13 9.61
N GLY A 110 22.56 16.26 10.16
CA GLY A 110 21.85 17.53 10.28
C GLY A 110 20.86 17.84 9.16
N ALA A 111 20.54 16.87 8.29
CA ALA A 111 19.50 17.08 7.29
C ALA A 111 18.11 17.24 7.95
N PRO A 112 17.21 18.07 7.40
CA PRO A 112 15.87 18.26 7.96
C PRO A 112 15.06 16.96 7.96
N ALA A 113 14.71 16.45 9.15
CA ALA A 113 14.03 15.16 9.31
C ALA A 113 12.73 15.04 8.50
N THR A 114 11.91 16.10 8.47
CA THR A 114 10.65 16.12 7.71
C THR A 114 10.88 15.94 6.21
N ALA A 115 11.88 16.61 5.66
CA ALA A 115 12.22 16.50 4.24
C ALA A 115 12.79 15.12 3.92
N THR A 116 13.69 14.61 4.76
CA THR A 116 14.26 13.28 4.60
C THR A 116 13.17 12.20 4.63
N LEU A 117 12.27 12.23 5.61
CA LEU A 117 11.14 11.28 5.69
C LEU A 117 10.26 11.34 4.45
N GLY A 118 9.94 12.54 3.96
CA GLY A 118 9.16 12.72 2.74
C GLY A 118 9.86 12.08 1.53
N ILE A 119 11.14 12.39 1.32
CA ILE A 119 11.94 11.84 0.22
C ILE A 119 12.03 10.32 0.32
N THR A 120 12.31 9.78 1.50
CA THR A 120 12.37 8.34 1.74
C THR A 120 11.05 7.66 1.38
N LEU A 121 9.92 8.20 1.84
CA LEU A 121 8.60 7.66 1.55
C LEU A 121 8.31 7.63 0.05
N TYR A 122 8.51 8.74 -0.65
CA TYR A 122 8.24 8.81 -2.09
C TYR A 122 9.21 7.94 -2.91
N THR A 123 10.46 7.80 -2.45
CA THR A 123 11.44 6.91 -3.09
C THR A 123 11.00 5.46 -2.97
N LEU A 124 10.60 5.02 -1.77
CA LEU A 124 10.10 3.66 -1.56
C LEU A 124 8.82 3.39 -2.36
N LEU A 125 7.91 4.37 -2.43
CA LEU A 125 6.70 4.26 -3.24
C LEU A 125 7.04 4.12 -4.74
N ALA A 126 7.97 4.94 -5.25
CA ALA A 126 8.43 4.85 -6.62
C ALA A 126 9.06 3.49 -6.93
N ILE A 127 9.89 2.95 -6.03
CA ILE A 127 10.49 1.62 -6.17
C ILE A 127 9.41 0.53 -6.18
N ALA A 128 8.40 0.63 -5.31
CA ALA A 128 7.29 -0.32 -5.29
C ALA A 128 6.55 -0.35 -6.63
N VAL A 129 6.23 0.83 -7.19
CA VAL A 129 5.53 0.95 -8.49
C VAL A 129 6.42 0.46 -9.63
N VAL A 130 7.67 0.92 -9.72
CA VAL A 130 8.58 0.56 -10.80
C VAL A 130 8.91 -0.93 -10.77
N SER A 131 9.19 -1.50 -9.60
CA SER A 131 9.47 -2.94 -9.47
C SER A 131 8.27 -3.78 -9.92
N PHE A 132 7.04 -3.41 -9.53
CA PHE A 132 5.83 -4.09 -9.97
C PHE A 132 5.67 -4.04 -11.49
N ILE A 133 5.83 -2.86 -12.10
CA ILE A 133 5.72 -2.69 -13.56
C ILE A 133 6.79 -3.52 -14.29
N VAL A 134 8.05 -3.45 -13.84
CA VAL A 134 9.17 -4.15 -14.48
C VAL A 134 8.99 -5.66 -14.38
N VAL A 135 8.63 -6.18 -13.19
CA VAL A 135 8.42 -7.62 -12.99
C VAL A 135 7.20 -8.11 -13.80
N SER A 136 6.12 -7.33 -13.81
CA SER A 136 4.91 -7.66 -14.58
C SER A 136 5.15 -7.69 -16.09
N ARG A 137 6.11 -6.91 -16.61
CA ARG A 137 6.47 -6.93 -18.04
C ARG A 137 7.44 -8.06 -18.41
N ARG A 138 8.16 -8.63 -17.44
CA ARG A 138 9.19 -9.66 -17.65
C ARG A 138 8.69 -11.08 -17.35
N THR A 139 7.56 -11.23 -16.68
CA THR A 139 6.92 -12.51 -16.33
C THR A 139 5.71 -12.71 -17.22
#